data_AF-A0A4C1ZN46-F1
#
_entry.id   AF-A0A4C1ZN46-F1
#
_cell.length_a   1.000
_cell.length_b   1.000
_cell.length_c   1.000
_cell.angle_alpha   90.00
_cell.angle_beta   90.00
_cell.angle_gamma   90.00
#
_symmetry.space_group_name_H-M   'P 1'
#
loop_
_entity.id
_entity.type
_entity.pdbx_description
1 polymer ?
#
loop_
_entity_poly.entity_id
_entity_poly.type
_entity_poly.pdbx_seq_one_letter_code
_entity_poly.pdbx_strand_id
1 'polypeptide(L)'
;MNQGKLYRYNPDSESEFPQLVITANQVSPILQKLYDLPLTGHPGIGRTYQNIFQLYYFTGMRGVITVYVKTCAHCQQYKETNSKSPDLLQTLIMNQRNEY
;
A
#
# COMPACT_ATOMS: atom_id res chain seq x y z
N MET A 1 -6.07 4.41 -33.93
CA MET A 1 -6.57 3.07 -33.57
C MET A 1 -7.01 3.11 -32.12
N ASN A 2 -8.31 3.29 -31.88
CA ASN A 2 -8.86 3.33 -30.52
C ASN A 2 -8.95 1.89 -30.03
N GLN A 3 -7.88 1.42 -29.39
CA GLN A 3 -7.83 0.09 -28.77
C GLN A 3 -9.04 -0.02 -27.84
N GLY A 4 -9.93 -0.99 -28.07
CA GLY A 4 -11.20 -1.17 -27.35
C GLY A 4 -11.02 -1.35 -25.84
N LYS A 5 -10.87 -0.24 -25.12
CA LYS A 5 -10.75 -0.19 -23.67
C LYS A 5 -12.11 -0.44 -23.05
N LEU A 6 -12.15 -1.34 -22.07
CA LEU A 6 -13.35 -1.62 -21.29
C LEU A 6 -13.34 -0.78 -20.02
N TYR A 7 -14.52 -0.27 -19.67
CA TYR A 7 -14.74 0.54 -18.49
C TYR A 7 -15.79 -0.12 -17.61
N ARG A 8 -15.63 -0.04 -16.29
CA ARG A 8 -16.57 -0.53 -15.30
C ARG A 8 -17.10 0.65 -14.48
N TYR A 9 -18.42 0.79 -14.43
CA TYR A 9 -19.07 1.68 -13.48
C TYR A 9 -19.32 0.93 -12.18
N ASN A 10 -18.96 1.54 -11.05
CA ASN A 10 -19.24 1.00 -9.73
C ASN A 10 -20.18 1.96 -9.00
N PRO A 11 -21.48 1.63 -8.85
CA PRO A 11 -22.46 2.54 -8.25
C PRO A 11 -22.17 2.84 -6.77
N ASP A 12 -21.41 1.97 -6.10
CA ASP A 12 -20.99 2.14 -4.69
C ASP A 12 -19.73 2.98 -4.54
N SER A 13 -19.13 3.45 -5.64
CA SER A 13 -17.97 4.34 -5.62
C SER A 13 -18.43 5.79 -5.64
N GLU A 14 -17.89 6.63 -4.74
CA GLU A 14 -18.11 8.09 -4.77
C GLU A 14 -17.47 8.76 -6.00
N SER A 15 -16.67 8.02 -6.79
CA SER A 15 -16.04 8.56 -7.99
C SER A 15 -17.03 8.63 -9.16
N GLU A 16 -17.16 9.82 -9.75
CA GLU A 16 -17.90 10.04 -10.99
C GLU A 16 -17.25 9.37 -12.22
N PHE A 17 -15.98 8.97 -12.11
CA PHE A 17 -15.22 8.39 -13.21
C PHE A 17 -15.25 6.85 -13.17
N PRO A 18 -15.49 6.19 -14.33
CA PRO A 18 -15.48 4.73 -14.38
C PRO A 18 -14.06 4.18 -14.24
N GLN A 19 -13.96 2.98 -13.66
CA GLN A 19 -12.71 2.24 -13.54
C GLN A 19 -12.29 1.70 -14.91
N LEU A 20 -11.02 1.83 -15.27
CA LEU A 20 -10.46 1.15 -16.45
C LEU A 20 -10.29 -0.34 -16.15
N VAL A 21 -10.93 -1.20 -16.94
CA VAL A 21 -10.73 -2.65 -16.83
C VAL A 21 -9.42 -3.01 -17.51
N ILE A 22 -8.53 -3.62 -16.74
CA ILE A 22 -7.19 -4.02 -17.20
C ILE A 22 -7.04 -5.54 -17.23
N THR A 23 -6.23 -6.02 -18.16
CA THR A 23 -5.86 -7.43 -18.31
C THR A 23 -4.69 -7.81 -17.41
N ALA A 24 -4.49 -9.10 -17.18
CA ALA A 24 -3.46 -9.61 -16.27
C ALA A 24 -2.03 -9.10 -16.58
N ASN A 25 -1.69 -8.95 -17.86
CA ASN A 25 -0.39 -8.42 -18.30
C ASN A 25 -0.19 -6.91 -18.00
N GLN A 26 -1.26 -6.17 -17.73
CA GLN A 26 -1.20 -4.75 -17.36
C GLN A 26 -1.14 -4.54 -15.84
N VAL A 27 -1.48 -5.56 -15.04
CA VAL A 27 -1.55 -5.44 -13.58
C VAL A 27 -0.19 -5.13 -12.97
N SER A 28 0.85 -5.90 -13.32
CA SER A 28 2.20 -5.69 -12.79
C SER A 28 2.78 -4.28 -13.09
N PRO A 29 2.78 -3.78 -14.34
CA PRO A 29 3.31 -2.44 -14.61
C PRO A 29 2.51 -1.32 -13.92
N ILE A 30 1.20 -1.50 -13.74
CA ILE A 30 0.36 -0.53 -13.01
C ILE A 30 0.70 -0.54 -11.52
N LEU A 31 0.88 -1.71 -10.91
CA LEU A 31 1.28 -1.82 -9.51
C LEU A 31 2.63 -1.16 -9.26
N GLN A 32 3.63 -1.43 -10.09
CA GLN A 32 4.95 -0.80 -9.98
C GLN A 32 4.85 0.73 -10.07
N LYS A 33 4.12 1.25 -11.06
CA LYS A 33 3.98 2.70 -11.26
C LYS A 33 3.29 3.41 -10.09
N LEU A 34 2.35 2.74 -9.42
CA LEU A 34 1.56 3.34 -8.34
C LEU A 34 2.13 3.11 -6.95
N TYR A 35 2.97 2.08 -6.77
CA TYR A 35 3.45 1.66 -5.46
C TYR A 35 4.95 1.84 -5.25
N ASP A 36 5.76 1.67 -6.29
CA ASP A 36 7.22 1.63 -6.16
C ASP A 36 7.85 3.03 -6.24
N LEU A 37 7.05 4.07 -6.51
CA LEU A 37 7.53 5.45 -6.50
C LEU A 37 7.94 5.85 -5.07
N PRO A 38 9.17 6.35 -4.85
CA PRO A 38 9.66 6.72 -3.52
C PRO A 38 8.74 7.70 -2.77
N LEU A 39 8.07 8.57 -3.51
CA LEU A 39 7.16 9.60 -2.97
C LEU A 39 5.86 9.02 -2.40
N THR A 40 5.46 7.82 -2.81
CA THR A 40 4.17 7.23 -2.39
C THR A 40 4.20 6.68 -0.96
N GLY A 41 5.40 6.54 -0.38
CA GLY A 41 5.59 6.11 1.01
C GLY A 41 5.20 4.66 1.28
N HIS A 42 5.15 3.81 0.24
CA HIS A 42 4.83 2.38 0.33
C HIS A 42 3.63 2.06 1.25
N PRO A 43 2.42 2.51 0.88
CA PRO A 43 1.26 2.41 1.74
C PRO A 43 0.91 0.96 2.11
N GLY A 44 0.25 0.78 3.26
CA GLY A 44 -0.30 -0.53 3.63
C GLY A 44 -1.35 -1.03 2.63
N ILE A 45 -1.61 -2.35 2.66
CA ILE A 45 -2.50 -3.06 1.73
C ILE A 45 -3.84 -2.34 1.49
N GLY A 46 -4.48 -1.84 2.56
CA GLY A 46 -5.78 -1.19 2.47
C GLY A 46 -5.75 0.10 1.63
N ARG A 47 -4.75 0.96 1.86
CA ARG A 47 -4.61 2.22 1.11
C ARG A 47 -4.16 1.96 -0.33
N THR A 48 -3.25 1.01 -0.54
CA THR A 48 -2.88 0.57 -1.89
C THR A 48 -4.09 0.06 -2.68
N TYR A 49 -4.94 -0.76 -2.04
CA TYR A 49 -6.17 -1.24 -2.65
C TYR A 49 -7.10 -0.10 -3.04
N GLN A 50 -7.36 0.86 -2.15
CA GLN A 50 -8.25 1.98 -2.44
C GLN A 50 -7.74 2.84 -3.60
N ASN A 51 -6.45 3.17 -3.61
CA ASN A 51 -5.84 3.98 -4.67
C ASN A 51 -5.97 3.32 -6.05
N ILE A 52 -5.76 2.00 -6.13
CA ILE A 52 -5.89 1.26 -7.38
C ILE A 52 -7.36 1.09 -7.76
N PHE A 53 -8.21 0.78 -6.78
CA PHE A 53 -9.65 0.59 -6.98
C PHE A 53 -10.32 1.85 -7.51
N GLN A 54 -9.90 3.05 -7.15
CA GLN A 54 -10.49 4.27 -7.72
C GLN A 54 -10.28 4.40 -9.24
N LEU A 55 -9.24 3.78 -9.81
CA LEU A 55 -8.82 4.01 -11.19
C LEU A 55 -8.94 2.77 -12.09
N TYR A 56 -8.76 1.58 -11.51
CA TYR A 56 -8.62 0.34 -12.27
C TYR A 56 -9.48 -0.77 -11.69
N TYR A 57 -9.89 -1.69 -12.55
CA TYR A 57 -10.52 -2.94 -12.17
C TYR A 57 -9.84 -4.13 -12.84
N PHE A 58 -9.61 -5.20 -12.07
CA PHE A 58 -9.24 -6.51 -12.57
C PHE A 58 -9.74 -7.61 -11.63
N THR A 59 -9.82 -8.83 -12.14
CA THR A 59 -10.31 -9.96 -11.33
C THR A 59 -9.30 -10.30 -10.24
N GLY A 60 -9.77 -10.51 -9.00
CA GLY A 60 -8.89 -10.92 -7.89
C GLY A 60 -8.02 -9.81 -7.31
N MET A 61 -8.31 -8.53 -7.58
CA MET A 61 -7.55 -7.35 -7.13
C MET A 61 -7.01 -7.45 -5.70
N ARG A 62 -7.89 -7.76 -4.74
CA ARG A 62 -7.52 -7.78 -3.32
C ARG A 62 -6.41 -8.77 -3.03
N GLY A 63 -6.46 -9.96 -3.62
CA GLY A 63 -5.44 -11.00 -3.45
C GLY A 63 -4.12 -10.60 -4.07
N VAL A 64 -4.14 -10.15 -5.32
CA VAL A 64 -2.93 -9.74 -6.05
C VAL A 64 -2.23 -8.57 -5.35
N ILE A 65 -2.98 -7.54 -4.94
CA ILE A 65 -2.44 -6.37 -4.23
C ILE A 65 -1.87 -6.78 -2.86
N THR A 66 -2.55 -7.69 -2.15
CA THR A 66 -2.06 -8.21 -0.87
C THR A 66 -0.72 -8.90 -1.02
N VAL A 67 -0.59 -9.79 -2.01
CA VAL A 67 0.68 -10.48 -2.29
C VAL A 67 1.75 -9.46 -2.65
N TYR A 68 1.47 -8.55 -3.58
CA TYR A 68 2.42 -7.54 -4.04
C TYR A 68 3.00 -6.69 -2.91
N VAL A 69 2.14 -6.12 -2.07
CA VAL A 69 2.57 -5.30 -0.92
C VAL A 69 3.34 -6.13 0.11
N LYS A 70 2.92 -7.37 0.38
CA LYS A 70 3.63 -8.26 1.31
C LYS A 70 5.01 -8.67 0.81
N THR A 71 5.22 -8.75 -0.51
CA THR A 71 6.51 -9.08 -1.13
C THR A 71 7.42 -7.86 -1.34
N CYS A 72 7.00 -6.66 -0.94
CA CYS A 72 7.82 -5.47 -1.07
C CYS A 72 9.03 -5.51 -0.11
N ALA A 73 10.24 -5.57 -0.66
CA ALA A 73 11.48 -5.63 0.11
C ALA A 73 11.65 -4.41 1.04
N HIS A 74 11.29 -3.20 0.59
CA HIS A 74 11.39 -1.98 1.39
C HIS A 74 10.48 -2.04 2.63
N CYS A 75 9.24 -2.52 2.46
CA CYS A 75 8.31 -2.70 3.58
C CYS A 75 8.73 -3.82 4.53
N GLN A 76 9.25 -4.93 4.00
CA GLN A 76 9.71 -6.04 4.82
C GLN A 76 10.88 -5.60 5.72
N GLN A 77 11.87 -4.91 5.15
CA GLN A 77 13.03 -4.40 5.91
C GLN A 77 12.60 -3.50 7.06
N TYR A 78 11.74 -2.51 6.82
CA TYR A 78 11.27 -1.59 7.87
C TYR A 78 10.44 -2.30 8.95
N LYS A 79 9.66 -3.32 8.57
CA LYS A 79 8.85 -4.08 9.52
C LYS A 79 9.71 -5.00 10.39
N GLU A 80 10.75 -5.61 9.84
CA GLU A 80 11.69 -6.44 10.58
C GLU A 80 12.58 -5.61 11.53
N THR A 81 13.01 -4.42 11.12
CA THR A 81 13.78 -3.53 11.99
C THR A 81 12.95 -3.03 13.17
N ASN A 82 11.66 -2.74 12.97
CA ASN A 82 10.75 -2.32 14.05
C ASN A 82 10.23 -3.47 14.94
N SER A 83 10.50 -4.73 14.58
CA SER A 83 10.08 -5.90 15.37
C SER A 83 11.13 -6.35 16.40
N LYS A 84 12.30 -5.69 16.45
CA LYS A 84 13.38 -6.03 17.39
C LYS A 84 13.31 -5.12 18.63
N SER A 85 12.85 -5.73 19.73
CA SER A 85 12.85 -5.34 21.16
C SER A 85 11.99 -4.13 21.63
N PRO A 86 10.95 -4.37 22.46
CA PRO A 86 10.35 -3.37 23.35
C PRO A 86 11.09 -3.27 24.72
N ASP A 87 12.40 -3.49 24.78
CA ASP A 87 13.14 -3.57 26.06
C ASP A 87 14.13 -2.40 26.31
N LEU A 88 13.95 -1.27 25.63
CA LEU A 88 14.80 -0.09 25.84
C LEU A 88 13.97 1.20 26.04
N LEU A 89 12.98 1.09 26.93
CA LEU A 89 12.42 2.23 27.65
C LEU A 89 12.83 2.16 29.14
N GLN A 90 14.09 1.84 29.42
CA GLN A 90 14.65 1.93 30.76
C GLN A 90 15.20 3.35 30.99
N THR A 91 14.37 4.19 31.60
CA THR A 91 14.74 5.13 32.67
C THR A 91 15.79 6.21 32.35
N LEU A 92 15.34 7.37 31.85
CA LEU A 92 16.05 8.65 32.03
C LEU A 92 15.24 9.71 32.80
N ILE A 93 14.25 9.31 33.64
CA ILE A 93 13.46 10.26 34.44
C ILE A 93 13.59 10.06 35.97
N MET A 94 14.56 9.29 36.46
CA MET A 94 14.82 9.28 37.91
C MET A 94 16.30 9.16 38.20
N ASN A 95 17.01 10.27 38.11
CA ASN A 95 18.25 10.47 38.85
C ASN A 95 18.51 11.97 39.05
N GLN A 96 17.71 12.61 39.91
CA GLN A 96 18.21 13.55 40.91
C GLN A 96 17.35 13.42 42.17
N ARG A 97 17.74 12.49 43.05
CA ARG A 97 17.55 12.62 44.50
C ARG A 97 18.87 13.12 45.08
N ASN A 98 18.79 14.15 45.91
CA ASN A 98 19.38 14.28 47.25
C ASN A 98 19.04 15.72 47.70
N GLU A 99 18.04 15.92 48.56
CA GLU A 99 18.03 15.76 50.02
C GLU A 99 18.66 16.95 50.78
N TYR A 100 17.85 17.48 51.72
CA TYR A 100 18.03 18.50 52.77
C TYR A 100 18.12 19.99 52.38
#